data_AF-H2C118-F1
#
_entry.id   AF-H2C118-F1
#
_cell.length_a   1.000
_cell.length_b   1.000
_cell.length_c   1.000
_cell.angle_alpha   90.00
_cell.angle_beta   90.00
_cell.angle_gamma   90.00
#
_symmetry.space_group_name_H-M   'P 1'
#
loop_
_entity.id
_entity.type
_entity.pdbx_description
1 polymer ?
#
loop_
_entity_poly.entity_id
_entity_poly.type
_entity_poly.pdbx_seq_one_letter_code
_entity_poly.pdbx_strand_id
1 'polypeptide(L)' 'MKAIATLGEARWKNIVNYVIAQTGRKVTTSTISRDLKNLLEMGFIEKEGNEYKVADPIVRYTVLEEY' A
#
# COMPACT_ATOMS: atom_id res chain seq x y z
N MET A 1 -1.83 3.26 -1.30
CA MET A 1 -2.48 2.20 -2.09
C MET A 1 -1.68 1.75 -3.31
N LYS A 2 -1.18 2.64 -4.18
CA LYS A 2 -0.42 2.26 -5.39
C LYS A 2 0.65 1.18 -5.15
N ALA A 3 1.51 1.36 -4.15
CA ALA A 3 2.53 0.39 -3.78
C ALA A 3 1.96 -1.04 -3.56
N ILE A 4 0.80 -1.15 -2.91
CA ILE A 4 0.16 -2.44 -2.62
C ILE A 4 -0.45 -3.04 -3.89
N ALA A 5 -1.16 -2.22 -4.67
CA ALA A 5 -1.76 -2.64 -5.94
C ALA A 5 -0.73 -3.12 -6.96
N THR A 6 0.41 -2.42 -7.07
CA THR A 6 1.50 -2.77 -7.99
C THR A 6 2.26 -4.01 -7.56
N LEU A 7 2.48 -4.21 -6.25
CA LEU A 7 3.26 -5.35 -5.75
C LEU A 7 2.43 -6.64 -5.64
N GLY A 8 1.10 -6.55 -5.55
CA GLY A 8 0.18 -7.69 -5.39
C GLY A 8 0.21 -8.29 -3.99
N GLU A 9 1.38 -8.77 -3.55
CA GLU A 9 1.67 -9.26 -2.19
C GLU A 9 2.71 -8.36 -1.53
N ALA A 10 2.22 -7.24 -0.99
CA ALA A 10 3.08 -6.15 -0.59
C ALA A 10 3.57 -6.35 0.85
N ARG A 11 4.80 -6.80 1.04
CA ARG A 11 5.44 -6.79 2.37
C ARG A 11 5.78 -5.37 2.80
N TRP A 12 5.76 -5.12 4.11
CA TRP A 12 6.12 -3.81 4.71
C TRP A 12 7.40 -3.19 4.11
N LYS A 13 8.49 -3.96 4.06
CA LYS A 13 9.77 -3.49 3.52
C LYS A 13 9.66 -3.06 2.05
N ASN A 14 8.87 -3.77 1.26
CA ASN A 14 8.66 -3.48 -0.16
C ASN A 14 7.81 -2.21 -0.34
N ILE A 15 6.79 -2.02 0.50
CA ILE A 15 5.97 -0.80 0.52
C ILE A 15 6.84 0.41 0.83
N VAL A 16 7.65 0.34 1.90
CA VAL A 16 8.54 1.42 2.30
C VAL A 16 9.53 1.77 1.19
N ASN A 17 10.19 0.76 0.62
CA ASN A 17 11.14 0.97 -0.48
C ASN A 17 10.48 1.60 -1.71
N TYR A 18 9.29 1.13 -2.09
CA TYR A 18 8.54 1.67 -3.22
C TYR A 18 8.14 3.13 -3.00
N VAL A 19 7.63 3.46 -1.81
CA VAL A 19 7.22 4.84 -1.47
C VAL A 19 8.42 5.79 -1.50
N ILE A 20 9.57 5.38 -0.97
CA ILE A 20 10.80 6.17 -1.02
C ILE A 20 11.26 6.38 -2.47
N ALA A 21 11.26 5.31 -3.27
CA ALA A 21 11.69 5.37 -4.67
C ALA A 21 10.79 6.30 -5.52
N GLN A 22 9.47 6.28 -5.29
CA GLN A 22 8.52 7.09 -6.05
C GLN A 22 8.47 8.56 -5.60
N THR A 23 8.56 8.83 -4.31
CA THR A 23 8.41 10.20 -3.79
C THR A 23 9.69 11.01 -3.86
N GLY A 24 10.85 10.37 -4.00
CA GLY A 24 12.16 11.03 -3.97
C GLY A 24 12.46 11.75 -2.64
N ARG A 25 11.65 11.50 -1.60
CA ARG A 25 11.72 12.14 -0.29
C ARG A 25 11.75 11.08 0.81
N LYS A 26 12.41 11.38 1.93
CA LYS A 26 12.31 10.55 3.13
C LYS A 26 10.92 10.70 3.74
N VAL A 27 10.02 9.77 3.43
CA VAL A 27 8.81 9.55 4.21
C VAL A 27 9.22 8.79 5.48
N THR A 28 8.78 9.25 6.65
CA THR A 28 9.06 8.53 7.90
C THR A 28 8.27 7.22 7.94
N THR A 29 8.87 6.20 8.52
CA THR A 29 8.21 4.90 8.72
C THR A 29 6.93 5.04 9.55
N SER A 30 6.88 5.99 10.49
CA SER A 30 5.68 6.30 11.28
C SER A 30 4.51 6.79 10.43
N THR A 31 4.76 7.65 9.43
CA THR A 31 3.71 8.12 8.52
C THR A 31 3.17 6.97 7.69
N ILE A 32 4.06 6.13 7.12
CA ILE A 32 3.65 4.97 6.32
C ILE A 32 2.82 3.99 7.18
N SER A 33 3.23 3.74 8.43
CA SER A 33 2.47 2.88 9.35
C SER A 33 1.09 3.45 9.66
N ARG A 34 0.97 4.76 9.88
CA ARG A 34 -0.31 5.42 10.13
C ARG A 34 -1.23 5.31 8.92
N ASP A 35 -0.70 5.57 7.73
CA ASP A 35 -1.49 5.53 6.50
C ASP A 35 -1.94 4.10 6.17
N LEU A 36 -1.09 3.08 6.39
CA LEU A 36 -1.50 1.68 6.27
C LEU A 36 -2.57 1.28 7.28
N LYS A 37 -2.44 1.74 8.54
CA LYS A 37 -3.46 1.49 9.56
C LYS A 37 -4.80 2.08 9.14
N ASN A 38 -4.81 3.32 8.68
CA ASN A 38 -6.03 3.96 8.22
C ASN A 38 -6.67 3.20 7.04
N LEU A 39 -5.85 2.74 6.08
CA LEU A 39 -6.34 1.94 4.95
C LEU A 39 -6.92 0.58 5.38
N LEU A 40 -6.35 -0.05 6.42
CA LEU A 40 -6.90 -1.27 7.03
C LEU A 40 -8.23 -0.99 7.72
N GLU A 41 -8.30 0.07 8.55
CA GLU A 41 -9.52 0.44 9.29
C GLU A 41 -10.67 0.83 8.34
N MET A 42 -10.34 1.43 7.20
CA MET A 42 -11.31 1.77 6.15
C MET A 42 -11.71 0.56 5.28
N GLY A 43 -11.05 -0.60 5.42
CA GLY A 43 -11.33 -1.79 4.61
C GLY A 43 -10.83 -1.74 3.18
N PHE A 44 -9.96 -0.79 2.82
CA PHE A 44 -9.38 -0.72 1.47
C PHE A 44 -8.30 -1.78 1.22
N ILE A 45 -7.61 -2.17 2.28
CA ILE A 45 -6.56 -3.18 2.25
C ILE A 45 -6.80 -4.19 3.35
N GLU A 46 -6.30 -5.40 3.14
CA GLU A 46 -6.26 -6.47 4.13
C GLU A 46 -4.81 -6.81 4.44
N LYS A 47 -4.59 -7.36 5.64
CA LYS A 47 -3.29 -7.87 6.06
C LYS A 47 -3.41 -9.36 6.34
N GLU A 48 -2.76 -10.16 5.49
CA GLU A 48 -2.63 -11.61 5.67
C GLU A 48 -1.20 -11.93 6.10
N GLY A 49 -1.02 -12.33 7.36
CA GLY A 49 0.30 -12.58 7.93
C GLY A 49 1.21 -11.34 7.87
N ASN A 50 2.22 -11.38 6.99
CA ASN A 50 3.20 -10.31 6.81
C ASN A 50 3.03 -9.50 5.51
N GLU A 51 1.93 -9.71 4.79
CA GLU A 51 1.66 -9.12 3.48
C GLU A 51 0.37 -8.29 3.52
N TYR A 52 0.39 -7.20 2.77
CA TYR A 52 -0.76 -6.33 2.56
C TYR A 52 -1.31 -6.58 1.16
N LYS A 53 -2.63 -6.68 1.04
CA LYS A 53 -3.37 -6.91 -0.21
C LYS A 53 -4.48 -5.87 -0.35
N VAL A 54 -4.87 -5.52 -1.57
CA VAL A 54 -6.08 -4.71 -1.79
C VAL A 54 -7.29 -5.61 -1.56
N ALA A 55 -8.21 -5.19 -0.70
CA ALA A 55 -9.37 -6.00 -0.30
C ALA A 55 -10.33 -6.23 -1.48
N ASP A 56 -10.57 -5.17 -2.26
CA ASP A 56 -11.51 -5.17 -3.37
C ASP A 56 -10.78 -5.23 -4.73
N PRO A 57 -11.07 -6.22 -5.60
CA PRO A 57 -10.44 -6.33 -6.91
C PRO A 57 -10.81 -5.18 -7.86
N ILE A 58 -11.99 -4.57 -7.74
CA ILE A 58 -12.38 -3.38 -8.51
C ILE A 58 -11.51 -2.20 -8.09
N VAL A 59 -11.32 -1.97 -6.78
CA VAL A 59 -10.42 -0.93 -6.28
C VAL A 59 -8.99 -1.13 -6.78
N ARG A 60 -8.54 -2.39 -6.89
CA ARG A 60 -7.22 -2.70 -7.48
C ARG A 60 -7.13 -2.25 -8.94
N TYR A 61 -8.15 -2.52 -9.77
CA TYR A 61 -8.17 -2.09 -11.16
C TYR A 61 -8.29 -0.57 -11.29
N THR A 62 -9.18 0.08 -10.54
CA THR A 62 -9.34 1.55 -10.57
C THR A 62 -8.06 2.29 -10.15
N VAL A 63 -7.35 1.80 -9.12
CA VAL A 63 -6.06 2.38 -8.70
C VAL A 63 -4.98 2.21 -9.77
N LEU A 64 -5.10 1.24 -10.67
CA LEU A 64 -4.18 1.01 -11.78
C LEU A 64 -4.61 1.76 -13.06
N GLU A 65 -5.90 1.96 -13.30
CA GLU A 65 -6.48 2.64 -14.47
C GLU A 65 -6.52 4.18 -14.38
N GLU A 66 -6.54 4.76 -13.18
CA GLU A 66 -6.46 6.23 -12.98
C GLU A 66 -5.06 6.82 -13.28
N TYR A 67 -4.27 6.15 -14.13
CA TYR A 67 -2.92 6.51 -14.56
C TYR A 67 -2.77 6.41 -16.08
#